data_AF-A0A7X8IJD4-F1
#
_entry.id   AF-A0A7X8IJD4-F1
#
_cell.length_a   1.000
_cell.length_b   1.000
_cell.length_c   1.000
_cell.angle_alpha   90.00
_cell.angle_beta   90.00
_cell.angle_gamma   90.00
#
_symmetry.space_group_name_H-M   'P 1'
#
loop_
_entity.id
_entity.type
_entity.pdbx_description
1 polymer ?
#
loop_
_entity_poly.entity_id
_entity_poly.type
_entity_poly.pdbx_seq_one_letter_code
_entity_poly.pdbx_strand_id
1 'polypeptide(L)'
;MKAKLKVLLPGFSGNMDDVVIYYNSKLNKYIVRRKVKPKFMPDNTITQKMHSFRRRIAVTDAYLDDCRRYIDLFNRHFRRQGRAMSTWPNVYMKIMRALVKEYPDVDFTTLTREEVLERDLPCKSVAAAAEAGYLEKVPGWESLDSLI
;
A
#
# COMPACT_ATOMS: atom_id res chain seq x y z
N MET A 1 27.17 6.92 -29.48
CA MET A 1 27.68 6.90 -28.09
C MET A 1 26.49 7.10 -27.14
N LYS A 2 26.13 6.12 -26.29
CA LYS A 2 25.01 6.27 -25.33
C LYS A 2 25.54 6.82 -24.01
N ALA A 3 25.27 8.08 -23.72
CA ALA A 3 25.64 8.69 -22.44
C ALA A 3 24.85 8.05 -21.29
N LYS A 4 25.55 7.43 -20.34
CA LYS A 4 24.97 7.02 -19.05
C LYS A 4 25.21 8.16 -18.07
N LEU A 5 24.16 8.92 -17.76
CA LEU A 5 24.21 9.96 -16.75
C LEU A 5 24.52 9.31 -15.39
N LYS A 6 25.73 9.53 -14.86
CA LYS A 6 26.22 8.84 -13.66
C LYS A 6 25.63 9.42 -12.36
N VAL A 7 25.22 10.69 -12.39
CA VAL A 7 24.53 11.41 -11.31
C VAL A 7 23.73 12.52 -11.99
N LEU A 8 22.40 12.58 -11.80
CA LEU A 8 21.61 13.75 -12.17
C LEU A 8 22.12 14.93 -11.33
N LEU A 9 22.54 16.02 -11.98
CA LEU A 9 22.97 17.25 -11.32
C LEU A 9 21.95 17.61 -10.22
N PRO A 10 22.37 17.94 -8.99
CA PRO A 10 21.50 18.18 -7.82
C PRO A 10 20.39 19.23 -7.98
N GLY A 11 20.29 19.90 -9.13
CA GLY A 11 19.28 20.91 -9.46
C GLY A 11 18.12 20.44 -10.35
N PHE A 12 18.14 19.23 -10.91
CA PHE A 12 17.06 18.74 -11.81
C PHE A 12 15.97 17.97 -11.04
N SER A 13 15.38 18.59 -10.04
CA SER A 13 14.16 18.09 -9.39
C SER A 13 12.98 19.01 -9.71
N GLY A 14 11.81 18.45 -10.02
CA GLY A 14 10.62 19.22 -10.31
C GLY A 14 10.04 18.92 -11.69
N ASN A 15 9.28 19.88 -12.21
CA ASN A 15 8.66 19.80 -13.53
C ASN A 15 9.59 20.40 -14.58
N MET A 16 9.83 19.68 -15.67
CA MET A 16 10.57 20.15 -16.83
C MET A 16 9.79 19.73 -18.08
N ASP A 17 9.20 20.69 -18.79
CA ASP A 17 8.30 20.45 -19.93
C ASP A 17 7.26 19.34 -19.65
N ASP A 18 7.38 18.23 -20.37
CA ASP A 18 6.50 17.06 -20.30
C ASP A 18 7.01 15.97 -19.34
N VAL A 19 8.01 16.26 -18.50
CA VAL A 19 8.55 15.31 -17.53
C VAL A 19 8.55 15.84 -16.09
N VAL A 20 8.42 14.91 -15.16
CA VAL A 20 8.58 15.13 -13.72
C VAL A 20 9.76 14.32 -13.26
N ILE A 21 10.72 14.99 -12.61
CA ILE A 21 11.94 14.38 -12.08
C ILE A 21 11.91 14.48 -10.56
N TYR A 22 12.02 13.35 -9.88
CA TYR A 22 12.08 13.30 -8.41
C TYR A 22 12.92 12.13 -7.91
N TYR A 23 13.48 12.28 -6.72
CA TYR A 23 14.17 11.20 -6.03
C TYR A 23 13.17 10.35 -5.23
N ASN A 24 13.20 9.03 -5.43
CA ASN A 24 12.42 8.08 -4.63
C ASN A 24 13.34 7.38 -3.63
N SER A 25 13.21 7.75 -2.36
CA SER A 25 14.04 7.21 -1.27
C SER A 25 13.84 5.70 -1.04
N LYS A 26 12.64 5.17 -1.29
CA LYS A 26 12.33 3.74 -1.11
C LYS A 26 12.98 2.87 -2.19
N LEU A 27 13.15 3.40 -3.40
CA LEU A 27 13.85 2.74 -4.50
C LEU A 27 15.34 3.13 -4.60
N ASN A 28 15.77 4.15 -3.85
CA ASN A 28 17.12 4.75 -3.93
C ASN A 28 17.49 5.15 -5.37
N LYS A 29 16.55 5.77 -6.09
CA LYS A 29 16.69 6.11 -7.52
C LYS A 29 16.04 7.45 -7.84
N TYR A 30 16.61 8.17 -8.81
CA TYR A 30 15.91 9.24 -9.49
C TYR A 30 14.94 8.66 -10.52
N ILE A 31 13.70 9.11 -10.48
CA ILE A 31 12.65 8.74 -11.41
C ILE A 31 12.39 9.93 -12.32
N VAL A 32 12.60 9.71 -13.61
CA VAL A 32 12.12 10.61 -14.68
C VAL A 32 10.89 9.96 -15.27
N ARG A 33 9.73 10.60 -15.12
CA ARG A 33 8.47 10.12 -15.70
C ARG A 33 7.83 11.19 -16.57
N ARG A 34 7.06 10.78 -17.57
CA ARG A 34 6.20 11.70 -18.32
C ARG A 34 5.13 12.29 -17.40
N LYS A 35 4.84 13.58 -17.56
CA LYS A 35 3.70 14.26 -16.94
C LYS A 35 2.43 13.60 -17.48
N VAL A 36 1.61 13.10 -16.56
CA VAL A 36 0.37 12.39 -16.92
C VAL A 36 -0.76 13.40 -16.86
N LYS A 37 -1.48 13.58 -17.98
CA LYS A 37 -2.81 14.22 -17.94
C LYS A 37 -3.76 13.23 -17.27
N PRO A 38 -4.39 13.56 -16.13
CA PRO A 38 -5.34 12.67 -15.49
C PRO A 38 -6.42 12.28 -16.50
N LYS A 39 -6.62 10.97 -16.68
CA LYS A 39 -7.76 10.48 -17.45
C LYS A 39 -8.99 10.52 -16.56
N PHE A 40 -10.17 10.61 -17.18
CA PHE A 40 -11.42 10.36 -16.45
C PHE A 40 -11.32 8.99 -15.78
N MET A 41 -11.41 8.98 -14.46
CA MET A 41 -11.43 7.76 -13.67
C MET A 41 -12.89 7.41 -13.41
N PRO A 42 -13.35 6.18 -13.69
CA PRO A 42 -14.66 5.72 -13.28
C PRO A 42 -14.78 5.73 -11.75
N ASP A 43 -15.99 5.48 -11.27
CA ASP A 43 -16.40 5.65 -9.88
C ASP A 43 -15.41 5.07 -8.84
N ASN A 44 -14.97 5.92 -7.91
CA ASN A 44 -14.06 5.60 -6.82
C ASN A 44 -14.80 5.28 -5.51
N THR A 45 -16.13 5.09 -5.54
CA THR A 45 -16.97 4.78 -4.36
C THR A 45 -16.39 3.68 -3.48
N ILE A 46 -15.88 2.59 -4.05
CA ILE A 46 -15.29 1.48 -3.26
C ILE A 46 -14.11 1.96 -2.41
N THR A 47 -13.21 2.77 -2.99
CA THR A 47 -12.05 3.30 -2.26
C THR A 47 -12.49 4.27 -1.16
N GLN A 48 -13.50 5.09 -1.44
CA GLN A 48 -14.09 5.98 -0.42
C GLN A 48 -14.74 5.17 0.71
N LYS A 49 -15.49 4.11 0.39
CA LYS A 49 -16.10 3.19 1.37
C LYS A 49 -15.05 2.54 2.27
N MET A 50 -13.95 2.03 1.71
CA MET A 50 -12.83 1.46 2.48
C MET A 50 -12.22 2.47 3.46
N HIS A 51 -11.99 3.71 3.03
CA HIS A 51 -11.49 4.76 3.93
C HIS A 51 -12.50 5.22 4.97
N SER A 52 -13.79 5.24 4.63
CA SER A 52 -14.87 5.53 5.57
C SER A 52 -15.01 4.43 6.61
N PHE A 53 -14.91 3.17 6.21
CA PHE A 53 -14.84 2.02 7.12
C PHE A 53 -13.68 2.17 8.11
N ARG A 54 -12.45 2.41 7.62
CA ARG A 54 -11.28 2.65 8.47
C ARG A 54 -11.52 3.70 9.56
N ARG A 55 -12.18 4.81 9.20
CA ARG A 55 -12.51 5.88 10.15
C ARG A 55 -13.61 5.46 11.12
N ARG A 56 -14.65 4.79 10.62
CA ARG A 56 -15.81 4.35 11.40
C ARG A 56 -15.43 3.34 12.49
N ILE A 57 -14.56 2.38 12.18
CA ILE A 57 -14.10 1.40 13.18
C ILE A 57 -12.91 1.87 14.02
N ALA A 58 -12.44 3.10 13.78
CA ALA A 58 -11.28 3.69 14.46
C ALA A 58 -10.07 2.73 14.53
N VAL A 59 -9.55 2.35 13.35
CA VAL A 59 -8.42 1.41 13.25
C VAL A 59 -7.29 1.78 14.20
N THR A 60 -6.79 0.78 14.94
CA THR A 60 -5.77 1.02 15.97
C THR A 60 -4.45 1.52 15.38
N ASP A 61 -3.74 2.36 16.15
CA ASP A 61 -2.40 2.81 15.75
C ASP A 61 -1.41 1.63 15.63
N ALA A 62 -1.57 0.60 16.47
CA ALA A 62 -0.77 -0.62 16.39
C ALA A 62 -0.93 -1.34 15.05
N TYR A 63 -2.16 -1.49 14.54
CA TYR A 63 -2.41 -2.05 13.21
C TYR A 63 -1.78 -1.18 12.10
N LEU A 64 -1.86 0.15 12.23
CA LEU A 64 -1.24 1.07 11.28
C LEU A 64 0.30 0.98 11.32
N ASP A 65 0.88 0.77 12.50
CA ASP A 65 2.31 0.52 12.67
C ASP A 65 2.74 -0.81 12.08
N ASP A 66 1.91 -1.86 12.19
CA ASP A 66 2.15 -3.13 11.50
C ASP A 66 2.12 -2.94 9.98
N CYS A 67 1.22 -2.11 9.44
CA CYS A 67 1.24 -1.75 8.03
C CYS A 67 2.54 -1.02 7.63
N ARG A 68 3.05 -0.12 8.48
CA ARG A 68 4.34 0.56 8.25
C ARG A 68 5.51 -0.42 8.31
N ARG A 69 5.51 -1.32 9.29
CA ARG A 69 6.55 -2.32 9.48
C ARG A 69 6.58 -3.35 8.36
N TYR A 70 5.41 -3.78 7.89
CA TYR A 70 5.29 -4.61 6.69
C TYR A 70 5.95 -3.97 5.47
N ILE A 71 5.80 -2.65 5.27
CA ILE A 71 6.46 -1.93 4.17
C ILE A 71 7.99 -2.03 4.29
N ASP A 72 8.53 -1.90 5.49
CA ASP A 72 9.99 -1.99 5.69
C ASP A 72 10.50 -3.41 5.46
N LEU A 73 9.77 -4.44 5.92
CA LEU A 73 10.08 -5.85 5.64
C LEU A 73 10.03 -6.14 4.13
N PHE A 74 8.95 -5.72 3.47
CA PHE A 74 8.76 -5.87 2.02
C PHE A 74 9.87 -5.19 1.22
N ASN A 75 10.17 -3.93 1.53
CA ASN A 75 11.19 -3.16 0.81
C ASN A 75 12.59 -3.71 1.04
N ARG A 76 12.87 -4.25 2.24
CA ARG A 76 14.14 -4.93 2.53
C ARG A 76 14.27 -6.20 1.70
N HIS A 77 13.21 -7.02 1.66
CA HIS A 77 13.18 -8.27 0.91
C HIS A 77 13.31 -8.04 -0.62
N PHE A 78 12.59 -7.05 -1.15
CA PHE A 78 12.55 -6.76 -2.59
C PHE A 78 13.52 -5.68 -3.07
N ARG A 79 14.46 -5.22 -2.23
CA ARG A 79 15.38 -4.11 -2.52
C ARG A 79 16.09 -4.24 -3.87
N ARG A 80 16.51 -5.46 -4.25
CA ARG A 80 17.24 -5.73 -5.49
C ARG A 80 16.34 -5.95 -6.71
N GLN A 81 15.04 -6.17 -6.51
CA GLN A 81 14.07 -6.47 -7.56
C GLN A 81 13.37 -5.21 -8.09
N GLY A 82 13.67 -4.03 -7.53
CA GLY A 82 13.07 -2.76 -7.97
C GLY A 82 11.59 -2.61 -7.60
N ARG A 83 11.09 -3.45 -6.70
CA ARG A 83 9.72 -3.37 -6.16
C ARG A 83 9.79 -2.67 -4.80
N ALA A 84 8.90 -1.71 -4.57
CA ALA A 84 8.76 -1.06 -3.28
C ALA A 84 7.31 -0.68 -2.98
N MET A 85 6.96 -0.69 -1.70
CA MET A 85 5.76 -0.03 -1.17
C MET A 85 6.17 1.25 -0.43
N SER A 86 5.30 2.26 -0.51
CA SER A 86 5.66 3.61 -0.07
C SER A 86 4.96 4.04 1.21
N THR A 87 3.66 3.76 1.34
CA THR A 87 2.82 4.32 2.40
C THR A 87 1.88 3.25 2.95
N TRP A 88 1.59 3.32 4.26
CA TRP A 88 0.71 2.36 4.94
C TRP A 88 -0.69 2.23 4.31
N PRO A 89 -1.32 3.28 3.73
CA PRO A 89 -2.60 3.12 3.06
C PRO A 89 -2.52 2.17 1.87
N ASN A 90 -1.38 2.04 1.19
CA ASN A 90 -1.25 1.09 0.09
C ASN A 90 -1.37 -0.36 0.57
N VAL A 91 -0.85 -0.66 1.77
CA VAL A 91 -0.97 -1.99 2.39
C VAL A 91 -2.42 -2.23 2.78
N TYR A 92 -3.01 -1.31 3.54
CA TYR A 92 -4.41 -1.38 3.95
C TYR A 92 -5.36 -1.56 2.75
N MET A 93 -5.19 -0.76 1.70
CA MET A 93 -6.03 -0.83 0.50
C MET A 93 -5.84 -2.13 -0.28
N LYS A 94 -4.64 -2.73 -0.28
CA LYS A 94 -4.43 -4.05 -0.87
C LYS A 94 -5.21 -5.13 -0.11
N ILE A 95 -5.10 -5.13 1.21
CA ILE A 95 -5.83 -6.06 2.09
C ILE A 95 -7.34 -5.93 1.84
N MET A 96 -7.88 -4.72 1.89
CA MET A 96 -9.32 -4.49 1.75
C MET A 96 -9.84 -4.85 0.34
N ARG A 97 -9.06 -4.61 -0.71
CA ARG A 97 -9.43 -4.99 -2.08
C ARG A 97 -9.42 -6.51 -2.27
N ALA A 98 -8.45 -7.20 -1.67
CA ALA A 98 -8.42 -8.65 -1.69
C ALA A 98 -9.60 -9.23 -0.91
N LEU A 99 -9.93 -8.65 0.25
CA LEU A 99 -11.08 -9.04 1.06
C LEU A 99 -12.40 -8.98 0.27
N VAL A 100 -12.71 -7.88 -0.42
CA VAL A 100 -13.96 -7.79 -1.20
C VAL A 100 -13.97 -8.73 -2.40
N LYS A 101 -12.79 -9.01 -2.97
CA LYS A 101 -12.67 -9.96 -4.07
C LYS A 101 -13.00 -11.38 -3.60
N GLU A 102 -12.58 -11.75 -2.40
CA GLU A 102 -12.82 -13.09 -1.83
C GLU A 102 -14.17 -13.22 -1.14
N TYR A 103 -14.66 -12.14 -0.52
CA TYR A 103 -15.94 -12.06 0.15
C TYR A 103 -16.81 -10.94 -0.46
N PRO A 104 -17.46 -11.19 -1.60
CA PRO A 104 -18.32 -10.20 -2.25
C PRO A 104 -19.49 -9.71 -1.39
N ASP A 105 -19.94 -10.52 -0.43
CA ASP A 105 -21.05 -10.21 0.49
C ASP A 105 -20.64 -9.22 1.59
N VAL A 106 -19.35 -8.91 1.73
CA VAL A 106 -18.87 -7.94 2.72
C VAL A 106 -19.12 -6.52 2.22
N ASP A 107 -19.97 -5.79 2.93
CA ASP A 107 -20.18 -4.36 2.70
C ASP A 107 -19.46 -3.50 3.75
N PHE A 108 -18.48 -2.72 3.31
CA PHE A 108 -17.75 -1.77 4.15
C PHE A 108 -18.62 -0.66 4.75
N THR A 109 -19.84 -0.43 4.24
CA THR A 109 -20.73 0.57 4.84
C THR A 109 -21.32 0.10 6.16
N THR A 110 -21.56 -1.21 6.31
CA THR A 110 -22.18 -1.82 7.50
C THR A 110 -21.17 -2.56 8.37
N LEU A 111 -20.17 -3.20 7.77
CA LEU A 111 -19.19 -4.06 8.45
C LEU A 111 -18.66 -3.43 9.74
N THR A 112 -18.71 -4.13 10.87
CA THR A 112 -18.18 -3.63 12.16
C THR A 112 -16.82 -4.24 12.49
N ARG A 113 -16.19 -3.72 13.55
CA ARG A 113 -14.93 -4.27 14.05
C ARG A 113 -15.16 -5.66 14.65
N GLU A 114 -16.24 -5.81 15.40
CA GLU A 114 -16.65 -7.03 16.08
C GLU A 114 -16.92 -8.12 15.05
N GLU A 115 -17.68 -7.81 13.99
CA GLU A 115 -17.94 -8.74 12.89
C GLU A 115 -16.67 -9.21 12.18
N VAL A 116 -15.66 -8.34 12.02
CA VAL A 116 -14.36 -8.73 11.45
C VAL A 116 -13.68 -9.80 12.31
N LEU A 117 -13.75 -9.65 13.63
CA LEU A 117 -13.13 -10.57 14.57
C LEU A 117 -13.94 -11.86 14.73
N GLU A 118 -15.27 -11.77 14.83
CA GLU A 118 -16.16 -12.92 14.98
C GLU A 118 -16.17 -13.82 13.74
N ARG A 119 -16.16 -13.23 12.54
CA ARG A 119 -16.10 -13.97 11.27
C ARG A 119 -14.67 -14.39 10.89
N ASP A 120 -13.70 -14.06 11.72
CA ASP A 120 -12.29 -14.31 11.48
C ASP A 120 -11.77 -13.80 10.13
N LEU A 121 -12.24 -12.63 9.69
CA LEU A 121 -11.90 -12.12 8.36
C LEU A 121 -10.39 -11.86 8.26
N PRO A 122 -9.72 -12.18 7.13
CA PRO A 122 -8.26 -12.03 7.04
C PRO A 122 -7.75 -10.59 7.16
N CYS A 123 -8.63 -9.58 7.07
CA CYS A 123 -8.26 -8.19 7.29
C CYS A 123 -8.04 -7.82 8.77
N LYS A 124 -8.35 -8.72 9.71
CA LYS A 124 -8.24 -8.52 11.16
C LYS A 124 -6.83 -8.12 11.62
N SER A 125 -5.78 -8.64 10.99
CA SER A 125 -4.38 -8.29 11.23
C SER A 125 -3.58 -8.36 9.93
N VAL A 126 -2.40 -7.73 9.89
CA VAL A 126 -1.52 -7.77 8.72
C VAL A 126 -0.99 -9.18 8.50
N ALA A 127 -0.68 -9.90 9.60
CA ALA A 127 -0.27 -11.28 9.55
C ALA A 127 -1.36 -12.19 8.96
N ALA A 128 -2.60 -12.08 9.42
CA ALA A 128 -3.72 -12.86 8.87
C ALA A 128 -3.91 -12.61 7.37
N ALA A 129 -3.77 -11.36 6.93
CA ALA A 129 -3.87 -11.01 5.52
C ALA A 129 -2.72 -11.61 4.68
N ALA A 130 -1.50 -11.66 5.22
CA ALA A 130 -0.37 -12.32 4.56
C ALA A 130 -0.54 -13.85 4.53
N GLU A 131 -1.10 -14.44 5.60
CA GLU A 131 -1.39 -15.88 5.65
C GLU A 131 -2.43 -16.27 4.60
N ALA A 132 -3.50 -15.49 4.45
CA ALA A 132 -4.53 -15.66 3.41
C ALA A 132 -4.07 -15.29 1.99
N GLY A 133 -2.82 -14.84 1.80
CA GLY A 133 -2.28 -14.49 0.48
C GLY A 133 -2.74 -13.14 -0.09
N TYR A 134 -3.35 -12.26 0.72
CA TYR A 134 -3.68 -10.88 0.31
C TYR A 134 -2.42 -10.03 0.17
N LEU A 135 -1.40 -10.39 0.93
CA LEU A 135 -0.08 -9.81 0.94
C LEU A 135 0.97 -10.91 0.66
N GLU A 136 2.16 -10.50 0.23
CA GLU A 136 3.25 -11.45 0.03
C GLU A 136 3.85 -11.82 1.40
N LYS A 137 4.08 -13.11 1.61
CA LYS A 137 4.78 -13.61 2.80
C LYS A 137 6.25 -13.19 2.75
N VAL A 138 6.58 -12.08 3.43
CA VAL A 138 7.93 -11.52 3.53
C VAL A 138 8.53 -11.86 4.90
N PRO A 139 9.82 -12.19 5.03
CA PRO A 139 10.37 -12.66 6.31
C PRO A 139 10.03 -11.74 7.49
N GLY A 140 9.44 -12.32 8.56
CA GLY A 140 9.01 -11.60 9.77
C GLY A 140 7.59 -11.02 9.68
N TRP A 141 6.79 -11.41 8.69
CA TRP A 141 5.39 -11.00 8.57
C TRP A 141 4.52 -11.58 9.70
N GLU A 142 4.93 -12.71 10.27
CA GLU A 142 4.21 -13.45 11.31
C GLU A 142 4.04 -12.63 12.60
N SER A 143 4.96 -11.70 12.87
CA SER A 143 4.93 -10.85 14.07
C SER A 143 4.05 -9.61 13.94
N LEU A 144 3.24 -9.49 12.89
CA LEU A 144 2.40 -8.33 12.57
C LEU A 144 0.92 -8.64 12.88
N ASP A 145 0.67 -9.04 14.11
CA ASP A 145 -0.58 -9.63 14.59
C ASP A 145 -1.53 -8.62 15.26
N SER A 146 -1.19 -7.33 15.26
CA SER A 146 -2.04 -6.29 15.85
C SER A 146 -3.42 -6.27 15.18
N LEU A 147 -4.46 -6.17 16.00
CA LEU A 147 -5.84 -6.18 15.52
C LEU A 147 -6.27 -4.81 15.00
N ILE A 148 -7.02 -4.83 13.90
CA ILE A 148 -7.64 -3.67 13.26
C ILE A 148 -8.54 -2.92 14.24
#